data_AF-A0A137S4Y2-F1
#
_entry.id   AF-A0A137S4Y2-F1
#
_cell.length_a   1.000
_cell.length_b   1.000
_cell.length_c   1.000
_cell.angle_alpha   90.00
_cell.angle_beta   90.00
_cell.angle_gamma   90.00
#
_symmetry.space_group_name_H-M   'P 1'
#
loop_
_entity.id
_entity.type
_entity.pdbx_description
1 polymer ?
#
loop_
_entity_poly.entity_id
_entity_poly.type
_entity_poly.pdbx_seq_one_letter_code
_entity_poly.pdbx_strand_id
1 'polypeptide(L)'
;MHLESADYYAERDIEDDEDDDYPSDWAAPIVWGNYHSCTLSSNYWHHGGFRVCSKAEYTPEFLDGLELLVDPSHETVDNYDDLAFHIYLLGHDAVAKHRIRFERIGDTLQFKIVWSGLIALAYVGDYEFKHEFSALVSNAEYPVLSGNVA
;
A
#
# COMPACT_ATOMS: atom_id res chain seq x y z
N MET A 1 -1.61 -8.08 -6.20
CA MET A 1 -1.15 -8.18 -4.81
C MET A 1 -1.94 -7.19 -3.99
N HIS A 2 -2.27 -7.54 -2.74
CA HIS A 2 -3.04 -6.69 -1.85
C HIS A 2 -2.38 -6.68 -0.46
N LEU A 3 -2.35 -5.52 0.18
CA LEU A 3 -2.27 -5.38 1.63
C LEU A 3 -3.66 -5.01 2.12
N GLU A 4 -4.09 -5.67 3.20
CA GLU A 4 -5.33 -5.34 3.89
C GLU A 4 -4.98 -5.15 5.37
N SER A 5 -5.42 -4.04 5.97
CA SER A 5 -5.31 -3.87 7.42
C SER A 5 -6.29 -4.80 8.13
N ALA A 6 -6.10 -4.99 9.43
CA ALA A 6 -7.22 -5.45 10.24
C ALA A 6 -8.38 -4.43 10.19
N ASP A 7 -9.56 -4.87 10.61
CA ASP A 7 -10.69 -3.98 10.81
C ASP A 7 -10.31 -2.85 11.79
N TYR A 8 -10.85 -1.66 11.59
CA TYR A 8 -10.58 -0.46 12.38
C TYR A 8 -10.79 -0.67 13.89
N TYR A 9 -11.71 -1.57 14.25
CA TYR A 9 -12.10 -1.91 15.61
C TYR A 9 -11.39 -3.17 16.16
N ALA A 10 -10.42 -3.74 15.44
CA ALA A 10 -9.83 -5.03 15.80
C ALA A 10 -9.06 -5.02 17.14
N GLU A 11 -8.51 -3.87 17.53
CA GLU A 11 -7.70 -3.75 18.75
C GLU A 11 -8.48 -3.21 19.95
N ARG A 12 -9.62 -2.55 19.71
CA ARG A 12 -10.44 -1.94 20.75
C ARG A 12 -11.85 -1.64 20.24
N ASP A 13 -12.79 -1.63 21.16
CA ASP A 13 -14.08 -0.99 20.94
C ASP A 13 -13.88 0.53 20.87
N ILE A 14 -14.61 1.17 19.95
CA ILE A 14 -14.55 2.61 19.72
C ILE A 14 -15.94 3.15 20.00
N GLU A 15 -16.06 3.90 21.10
CA GLU A 15 -17.25 4.69 21.40
C GLU A 15 -17.18 5.97 20.56
N ASP A 16 -18.20 6.18 19.74
CA ASP A 16 -18.36 7.38 18.93
C ASP A 16 -19.80 7.85 19.04
N ASP A 17 -20.00 9.14 19.34
CA ASP A 17 -21.31 9.76 19.38
C ASP A 17 -21.58 10.37 18.00
N GLU A 18 -22.73 10.05 17.40
CA GLU A 18 -23.10 10.58 16.08
C GLU A 18 -23.23 12.12 16.08
N ASP A 19 -23.35 12.73 17.26
CA ASP A 19 -23.41 14.19 17.47
C ASP A 19 -22.04 14.86 17.67
N ASP A 20 -20.93 14.12 17.70
CA ASP A 20 -19.59 14.69 17.86
C ASP A 20 -19.11 15.44 16.59
N ASP A 21 -18.63 16.68 16.77
CA ASP A 21 -18.12 17.51 15.68
C ASP A 21 -16.61 17.31 15.51
N TYR A 22 -16.23 16.63 14.43
CA TYR A 22 -14.85 16.31 14.10
C TYR A 22 -14.24 17.33 13.12
N PRO A 23 -12.95 17.66 13.27
CA PRO A 23 -12.29 18.64 12.39
C PRO A 23 -12.11 18.17 10.94
N SER A 24 -12.24 16.87 10.67
CA SER A 24 -12.23 16.27 9.33
C SER A 24 -12.67 14.80 9.37
N ASP A 25 -12.97 14.23 8.20
CA ASP A 25 -13.27 12.80 8.01
C ASP A 25 -12.14 11.89 8.54
N TRP A 26 -10.88 12.33 8.40
CA TRP A 26 -9.73 11.62 8.96
C TRP A 26 -9.77 11.51 10.48
N ALA A 27 -10.34 12.53 11.15
CA ALA A 27 -10.43 12.57 12.61
C ALA A 27 -11.70 11.89 13.16
N ALA A 28 -12.66 11.55 12.29
CA ALA A 28 -13.98 11.04 12.67
C ALA A 28 -14.02 9.49 12.68
N PRO A 29 -14.09 8.84 13.86
CA PRO A 29 -14.09 7.37 13.95
C PRO A 29 -15.24 6.71 13.19
N ILE A 30 -16.41 7.33 13.10
CA ILE A 30 -17.57 6.85 12.35
C ILE A 30 -17.25 6.68 10.86
N VAL A 31 -16.42 7.56 10.28
CA VAL A 31 -16.02 7.47 8.88
C VAL A 31 -15.13 6.25 8.70
N TRP A 32 -14.08 6.10 9.52
CA TRP A 32 -13.22 4.92 9.51
C TRP A 32 -14.00 3.62 9.72
N GLY A 33 -14.99 3.65 10.62
CA GLY A 33 -15.88 2.53 10.85
C GLY A 33 -16.65 2.13 9.60
N ASN A 34 -17.25 3.09 8.89
CA ASN A 34 -18.01 2.82 7.66
C ASN A 34 -17.18 2.16 6.55
N TYR A 35 -15.86 2.38 6.52
CA TYR A 35 -14.98 1.76 5.53
C TYR A 35 -14.33 0.45 6.02
N HIS A 36 -14.44 0.15 7.31
CA HIS A 36 -14.00 -1.07 8.00
C HIS A 36 -12.48 -1.32 8.00
N SER A 37 -11.84 -1.43 6.85
CA SER A 37 -10.42 -1.75 6.71
C SER A 37 -9.79 -0.95 5.57
N CYS A 38 -8.47 -0.80 5.62
CA CYS A 38 -7.69 -0.23 4.53
C CYS A 38 -7.27 -1.34 3.58
N THR A 39 -7.56 -1.20 2.29
CA THR A 39 -7.02 -2.07 1.24
C THR A 39 -6.11 -1.27 0.31
N LEU A 40 -4.87 -1.72 0.17
CA LEU A 40 -3.92 -1.21 -0.82
C LEU A 40 -3.61 -2.30 -1.84
N SER A 41 -3.75 -2.00 -3.12
CA SER A 41 -3.85 -3.04 -4.14
C SER A 41 -3.30 -2.63 -5.50
N SER A 42 -2.63 -3.57 -6.17
CA SER A 42 -2.20 -3.39 -7.56
C SER A 42 -3.15 -4.02 -8.57
N ASN A 43 -4.17 -4.78 -8.13
CA ASN A 43 -4.98 -5.59 -9.03
C ASN A 43 -6.44 -5.85 -8.61
N TYR A 44 -6.94 -5.14 -7.59
CA TYR A 44 -8.32 -5.32 -7.11
C TYR A 44 -9.29 -4.48 -7.93
N TRP A 45 -8.94 -3.21 -8.19
CA TRP A 45 -9.74 -2.27 -8.97
C TRP A 45 -9.16 -1.95 -10.35
N HIS A 46 -7.88 -2.25 -10.57
CA HIS A 46 -7.17 -2.04 -11.84
C HIS A 46 -6.21 -3.19 -12.14
N HIS A 47 -5.34 -3.04 -13.14
CA HIS A 47 -4.24 -3.97 -13.41
C HIS A 47 -2.92 -3.20 -13.49
N GLY A 48 -2.45 -2.74 -12.33
CA GLY A 48 -1.21 -1.98 -12.19
C GLY A 48 -0.01 -2.82 -11.79
N GLY A 49 0.91 -2.18 -11.09
CA GLY A 49 2.20 -2.72 -10.68
C GLY A 49 3.36 -1.93 -11.29
N PHE A 50 4.57 -2.38 -10.99
CA PHE A 50 5.79 -1.69 -11.39
C PHE A 50 6.88 -2.71 -11.74
N ARG A 51 7.87 -2.27 -12.53
CA ARG A 51 8.98 -3.12 -12.95
C ARG A 51 10.06 -3.14 -11.87
N VAL A 52 10.38 -4.34 -11.38
CA VAL A 52 11.47 -4.56 -10.42
C VAL A 52 12.81 -4.72 -11.13
N CYS A 53 12.94 -5.74 -11.98
CA CYS A 53 14.17 -6.06 -12.71
C CYS A 53 13.86 -6.85 -13.99
N SER A 54 14.87 -7.28 -14.74
CA SER A 54 14.67 -8.30 -15.79
C SER A 54 14.52 -9.70 -15.19
N LYS A 55 13.95 -10.65 -15.93
CA LYS A 55 13.84 -12.06 -15.49
C LYS A 55 15.20 -12.71 -15.23
N ALA A 56 16.25 -12.27 -15.94
CA ALA A 56 17.60 -12.82 -15.80
C ALA A 56 18.28 -12.39 -14.50
N GLU A 57 17.90 -11.23 -13.97
CA GLU A 57 18.42 -10.66 -12.72
C GLU A 57 17.59 -11.07 -11.49
N TYR A 58 16.44 -11.71 -11.71
CA TYR A 58 15.53 -12.07 -10.63
C TYR A 58 16.05 -13.27 -9.83
N THR A 59 16.88 -12.97 -8.83
CA THR A 59 17.41 -13.93 -7.86
C THR A 59 17.16 -13.46 -6.43
N PRO A 60 17.16 -14.37 -5.44
CA PRO A 60 17.08 -13.98 -4.03
C PRO A 60 18.18 -13.01 -3.60
N GLU A 61 19.38 -13.17 -4.14
CA GLU A 61 20.55 -12.31 -3.86
C GLU A 61 20.39 -10.91 -4.43
N PHE A 62 19.72 -10.76 -5.58
CA PHE A 62 19.41 -9.46 -6.13
C PHE A 62 18.36 -8.71 -5.30
N LEU A 63 17.35 -9.42 -4.79
CA LEU A 63 16.32 -8.81 -3.95
C LEU A 63 16.83 -8.47 -2.55
N ASP A 64 17.84 -9.18 -2.04
CA ASP A 64 18.34 -8.93 -0.69
C ASP A 64 18.96 -7.53 -0.55
N GLY A 65 18.33 -6.68 0.26
CA GLY A 65 18.72 -5.29 0.45
C GLY A 65 18.23 -4.35 -0.65
N LEU A 66 17.48 -4.84 -1.65
CA LEU A 66 16.90 -4.00 -2.70
C LEU A 66 15.88 -3.03 -2.10
N GLU A 67 15.98 -1.77 -2.48
CA GLU A 67 15.01 -0.73 -2.16
C GLU A 67 14.51 -0.07 -3.45
N LEU A 68 13.19 0.02 -3.58
CA LEU A 68 12.52 0.55 -4.74
C LEU A 68 11.70 1.78 -4.36
N LEU A 69 11.83 2.83 -5.17
CA LEU A 69 10.95 3.99 -5.16
C LEU A 69 9.93 3.83 -6.28
N VAL A 70 8.65 3.79 -5.93
CA VAL A 70 7.55 3.63 -6.89
C VAL A 70 6.64 4.85 -6.79
N ASP A 71 6.23 5.37 -7.94
CA ASP A 71 5.46 6.61 -8.06
C ASP A 71 6.04 7.79 -7.24
N PRO A 72 7.34 8.12 -7.42
CA PRO A 72 8.04 9.08 -6.54
C PRO A 72 7.59 10.53 -6.74
N SER A 73 6.95 10.85 -7.87
CA SER A 73 6.52 12.20 -8.23
C SER A 73 5.03 12.18 -8.56
N HIS A 74 4.23 12.67 -7.62
CA HIS A 74 2.80 12.94 -7.82
C HIS A 74 2.55 14.10 -8.80
N GLU A 75 3.50 15.04 -8.95
CA GLU A 75 3.38 16.16 -9.90
C GLU A 75 3.47 15.74 -11.38
N THR A 76 3.93 14.52 -11.64
CA THR A 76 4.04 13.95 -13.00
C THR A 76 2.97 12.92 -13.30
N VAL A 77 2.04 12.68 -12.36
CA VAL A 77 0.92 11.75 -12.54
C VAL A 77 -0.23 12.56 -13.12
N ASP A 78 -0.33 12.57 -14.45
CA ASP A 78 -1.43 13.24 -15.17
C ASP A 78 -2.80 12.57 -14.88
N ASN A 79 -2.78 11.30 -14.47
CA ASN A 79 -3.96 10.53 -14.06
C ASN A 79 -3.64 9.59 -12.90
N TYR A 80 -4.37 9.72 -11.78
CA TYR A 80 -4.24 8.82 -10.62
C TYR A 80 -4.50 7.35 -10.95
N ASP A 81 -5.23 7.05 -12.03
CA ASP A 81 -5.47 5.68 -12.49
C ASP A 81 -4.20 4.96 -13.00
N ASP A 82 -3.14 5.73 -13.30
CA ASP A 82 -1.87 5.18 -13.80
C ASP A 82 -0.91 4.78 -12.66
N LEU A 83 -1.28 5.02 -11.40
CA LEU A 83 -0.47 4.65 -10.24
C LEU A 83 -0.31 3.13 -10.13
N ALA A 84 0.86 2.70 -9.66
CA ALA A 84 1.17 1.28 -9.51
C ALA A 84 0.22 0.59 -8.51
N PHE A 85 -0.26 1.34 -7.53
CA PHE A 85 -1.17 0.90 -6.48
C PHE A 85 -2.34 1.87 -6.30
N HIS A 86 -3.51 1.33 -6.02
CA HIS A 86 -4.69 2.07 -5.62
C HIS A 86 -5.02 1.71 -4.16
N ILE A 87 -5.69 2.62 -3.46
CA ILE A 87 -6.07 2.45 -2.06
C ILE A 87 -7.58 2.65 -1.89
N TYR A 88 -8.16 1.89 -0.96
CA TYR A 88 -9.48 2.13 -0.40
C TYR A 88 -9.32 2.30 1.11
N LEU A 89 -9.53 3.52 1.58
CA LEU A 89 -9.30 3.91 2.98
C LEU A 89 -10.51 4.64 3.55
N LEU A 90 -10.75 5.89 3.12
CA LEU A 90 -11.97 6.64 3.41
C LEU A 90 -12.76 6.86 2.11
N GLY A 91 -12.75 5.84 1.25
CA GLY A 91 -13.16 5.91 -0.14
C GLY A 91 -12.00 5.57 -1.08
N HIS A 92 -12.20 5.85 -2.38
CA HIS A 92 -11.15 5.67 -3.40
C HIS A 92 -10.17 6.84 -3.38
N ASP A 93 -9.22 6.75 -2.45
CA ASP A 93 -8.16 7.72 -2.23
C ASP A 93 -6.94 7.45 -3.13
N ALA A 94 -5.94 8.32 -3.06
CA ALA A 94 -4.70 8.20 -3.83
C ALA A 94 -3.53 7.80 -2.93
N VAL A 95 -2.65 6.93 -3.43
CA VAL A 95 -1.44 6.49 -2.72
C VAL A 95 -0.22 6.55 -3.66
N ALA A 96 0.89 7.09 -3.18
CA ALA A 96 2.10 7.27 -3.99
C ALA A 96 3.37 7.34 -3.13
N LYS A 97 4.50 7.69 -3.75
CA LYS A 97 5.81 7.86 -3.09
C LYS A 97 6.21 6.64 -2.27
N HIS A 98 5.95 5.47 -2.83
CA HIS A 98 6.23 4.22 -2.14
C HIS A 98 7.73 4.00 -2.00
N ARG A 99 8.16 3.57 -0.82
CA ARG A 99 9.48 3.01 -0.57
C ARG A 99 9.29 1.56 -0.13
N ILE A 100 9.77 0.63 -0.95
CA ILE A 100 9.63 -0.81 -0.71
C ILE A 100 11.03 -1.40 -0.59
N ARG A 101 11.37 -1.90 0.60
CA ARG A 101 12.66 -2.53 0.88
C ARG A 101 12.48 -4.00 1.20
N PHE A 102 13.31 -4.82 0.58
CA PHE A 102 13.36 -6.26 0.77
C PHE A 102 14.61 -6.63 1.58
N GLU A 103 14.45 -7.47 2.59
CA GLU A 103 15.54 -7.97 3.43
C GLU A 103 15.41 -9.48 3.55
N ARG A 104 16.39 -10.24 3.03
CA ARG A 104 16.36 -11.70 3.10
C ARG A 104 16.56 -12.15 4.55
N ILE A 105 15.80 -13.15 4.97
CA ILE A 105 15.88 -13.70 6.33
C ILE A 105 16.97 -14.77 6.35
N GLY A 106 18.19 -14.37 6.69
CA GLY A 106 19.37 -15.24 6.65
C GLY A 106 19.57 -15.85 5.26
N ASP A 107 19.88 -17.15 5.20
CA ASP A 107 20.08 -17.86 3.93
C ASP A 107 18.78 -18.48 3.36
N THR A 108 17.61 -18.15 3.91
CA THR A 108 16.31 -18.73 3.50
C THR A 108 15.78 -18.11 2.20
N LEU A 109 14.65 -18.62 1.66
CA LEU A 109 13.92 -17.98 0.56
C LEU A 109 12.77 -17.07 1.07
N GLN A 110 12.88 -16.59 2.30
CA GLN A 110 11.90 -15.69 2.90
C GLN A 110 12.47 -14.29 3.06
N PHE A 111 11.59 -13.31 2.94
CA PHE A 111 11.93 -11.89 3.00
C PHE A 111 11.09 -11.18 4.05
N LYS A 112 11.73 -10.27 4.77
CA LYS A 112 11.05 -9.17 5.44
C LYS A 112 10.89 -8.04 4.42
N ILE A 113 9.68 -7.51 4.30
CA ILE A 113 9.41 -6.37 3.43
C ILE A 113 8.99 -5.19 4.30
N VAL A 114 9.75 -4.10 4.20
CA VAL A 114 9.42 -2.82 4.82
C VAL A 114 8.87 -1.92 3.73
N TRP A 115 7.60 -1.51 3.87
CA TRP A 115 6.92 -0.72 2.87
C TRP A 115 6.30 0.52 3.52
N SER A 116 6.62 1.70 3.01
CA SER A 116 5.94 2.94 3.36
C SER A 116 5.51 3.72 2.12
N GLY A 117 4.65 4.72 2.31
CA GLY A 117 4.26 5.66 1.27
C GLY A 117 3.35 6.75 1.82
N LEU A 118 2.89 7.63 0.93
CA LEU A 118 1.99 8.72 1.29
C LEU A 118 0.60 8.51 0.69
N ILE A 119 -0.40 9.04 1.39
CA ILE A 119 -1.81 8.99 1.03
C ILE A 119 -2.34 10.43 0.93
N ALA A 120 -3.16 10.67 -0.09
CA ALA A 120 -3.99 11.85 -0.25
C ALA A 120 -5.46 11.43 -0.19
N LEU A 121 -6.29 12.16 0.55
CA LEU A 121 -7.73 11.90 0.68
C LEU A 121 -8.50 12.43 -0.55
N ALA A 122 -8.08 11.96 -1.72
CA ALA A 122 -8.54 12.42 -3.02
C ALA A 122 -10.04 12.19 -3.21
N TYR A 123 -10.64 11.20 -2.52
CA TYR A 123 -12.07 10.92 -2.60
C TYR A 123 -12.92 12.12 -2.16
N VAL A 124 -12.45 12.86 -1.15
CA VAL A 124 -13.11 14.06 -0.61
C VAL A 124 -12.52 15.36 -1.17
N GLY A 125 -11.69 15.27 -2.21
CA GLY A 125 -11.10 16.41 -2.90
C GLY A 125 -9.81 16.96 -2.29
N ASP A 126 -9.20 16.25 -1.33
CA ASP A 126 -7.91 16.61 -0.75
C ASP A 126 -6.77 15.85 -1.44
N TYR A 127 -6.15 16.51 -2.42
CA TYR A 127 -5.09 15.93 -3.26
C TYR A 127 -3.69 16.06 -2.66
N GLU A 128 -3.56 16.58 -1.43
CA GLU A 128 -2.27 16.70 -0.77
C GLU A 128 -1.85 15.37 -0.12
N PHE A 129 -0.70 14.83 -0.54
CA PHE A 129 -0.12 13.62 0.01
C PHE A 129 0.53 13.89 1.38
N LYS A 130 -0.29 14.01 2.42
CA LYS A 130 0.12 14.40 3.78
C LYS A 130 -0.10 13.32 4.85
N HIS A 131 -0.81 12.24 4.50
CA HIS A 131 -0.98 11.08 5.38
C HIS A 131 0.07 10.03 5.04
N GLU A 132 0.56 9.32 6.05
CA GLU A 132 1.60 8.31 5.90
C GLU A 132 1.05 6.93 6.22
N PHE A 133 1.54 5.91 5.51
CA PHE A 133 1.37 4.52 5.93
C PHE A 133 2.72 3.81 6.02
N SER A 134 2.74 2.78 6.86
CA SER A 134 3.84 1.82 6.95
C SER A 134 3.28 0.43 7.15
N ALA A 135 3.84 -0.53 6.44
CA ALA A 135 3.56 -1.95 6.57
C ALA A 135 4.86 -2.73 6.73
N LEU A 136 4.82 -3.73 7.62
CA LEU A 136 5.88 -4.70 7.81
C LEU A 136 5.33 -6.08 7.44
N VAL A 137 5.75 -6.62 6.31
CA VAL A 137 5.44 -8.00 5.94
C VAL A 137 6.56 -8.88 6.44
N SER A 138 6.24 -9.78 7.35
CA SER A 138 7.19 -10.75 7.89
C SER A 138 7.08 -12.08 7.14
N ASN A 139 8.22 -12.69 6.81
CA ASN A 139 8.31 -14.02 6.21
C ASN A 139 7.58 -14.16 4.85
N ALA A 140 7.67 -13.14 3.99
CA ALA A 140 7.16 -13.22 2.63
C ALA A 140 7.98 -14.24 1.83
N GLU A 141 7.31 -15.23 1.24
CA GLU A 141 7.97 -16.23 0.38
C GLU A 141 8.53 -15.59 -0.89
N TYR A 142 9.70 -16.06 -1.33
CA TYR A 142 10.26 -15.69 -2.62
C TYR A 142 9.30 -16.09 -3.74
N PRO A 143 8.73 -15.13 -4.50
CA PRO A 143 7.74 -15.45 -5.52
C PRO A 143 8.34 -16.27 -6.65
N VAL A 144 7.63 -17.32 -7.07
CA VAL A 144 7.99 -18.05 -8.28
C VAL A 144 7.53 -17.23 -9.47
N LEU A 145 8.44 -16.91 -10.39
CA LEU A 145 8.04 -16.31 -11.67
C LEU A 145 7.16 -17.30 -12.41
N SER A 146 5.95 -16.87 -12.79
CA SER A 146 5.11 -17.62 -13.72
C SER A 146 5.90 -17.84 -15.01
N GLY A 147 6.35 -19.08 -15.22
CA GLY A 147 6.91 -19.49 -16.49
C GLY A 147 5.79 -19.49 -17.52
N ASN A 148 6.04 -18.98 -18.72
CA ASN A 148 5.32 -19.52 -19.86
C ASN A 148 5.58 -21.03 -19.83
N VAL A 149 4.54 -21.82 -19.59
CA VAL A 149 4.55 -23.21 -20.05
C VAL A 149 4.88 -23.12 -21.54
N ALA A 150 5.89 -23.90 -21.93
CA ALA A 150 6.57 -23.88 -23.22
C ALA A 150 5.67 -23.64 -24.44
#